data_AF-A0A848LR34-F1
#
_entry.id   AF-A0A848LR34-F1
#
_cell.length_a   1.000
_cell.length_b   1.000
_cell.length_c   1.000
_cell.angle_alpha   90.00
_cell.angle_beta   90.00
_cell.angle_gamma   90.00
#
_symmetry.space_group_name_H-M   'P 1'
#
loop_
_entity.id
_entity.type
_entity.pdbx_description
1 polymer ?
#
loop_
_entity_poly.entity_id
_entity_poly.type
_entity_poly.pdbx_seq_one_letter_code
_entity_poly.pdbx_strand_id
1 'polypeptide(L)' 'MTEVQTTPLDYKIPEGCPVCAADLPVRVSGSGPRAVCKHCGWFGRPHIRVTHRGLRVTINGDAA' A
#
# COMPACT_ATOMS: atom_id res chain seq x y z
N MET A 1 -8.76 -18.12 14.55
CA MET A 1 -9.79 -17.30 13.89
C MET A 1 -9.15 -15.93 13.67
N THR A 2 -8.78 -15.58 12.44
CA THR A 2 -8.12 -14.29 12.18
C THR A 2 -9.20 -13.22 12.17
N GLU A 3 -9.22 -12.36 13.18
CA GLU A 3 -10.13 -11.20 13.19
C GLU A 3 -9.86 -10.34 11.96
N VAL A 4 -10.85 -10.24 11.08
CA VAL A 4 -10.82 -9.31 9.96
C VAL A 4 -10.98 -7.92 10.56
N GLN A 5 -9.89 -7.14 10.62
CA GLN A 5 -9.95 -5.75 11.06
C GLN A 5 -10.88 -4.96 10.11
N THR A 6 -12.06 -4.59 10.63
CA THR A 6 -13.08 -3.84 9.89
C THR A 6 -12.70 -2.35 9.75
N THR A 7 -11.87 -1.84 10.66
CA THR A 7 -11.42 -0.44 10.65
C THR A 7 -10.30 -0.25 9.63
N PRO A 8 -10.43 0.70 8.69
CA PRO A 8 -9.35 1.02 7.78
C PRO A 8 -8.12 1.53 8.54
N LEU A 9 -6.93 1.03 8.18
CA LEU A 9 -5.66 1.48 8.72
C LEU A 9 -4.91 2.27 7.65
N ASP A 10 -4.43 3.45 8.04
CA ASP A 10 -3.64 4.32 7.17
C ASP A 10 -2.15 4.21 7.54
N TYR A 11 -1.32 3.90 6.54
CA TYR A 11 0.13 3.78 6.67
C TYR A 11 0.82 4.76 5.72
N LYS A 12 2.05 5.15 6.07
CA LYS A 12 2.94 5.89 5.18
C LYS A 12 4.15 5.02 4.88
N ILE A 13 4.45 4.82 3.60
CA ILE A 13 5.66 4.13 3.15
C ILE A 13 6.67 5.21 2.75
N PRO A 14 7.77 5.37 3.50
CA PRO A 14 8.85 6.26 3.11
C PRO A 14 9.38 5.88 1.73
N GLU A 15 9.54 6.87 0.86
CA GLU A 15 10.00 6.67 -0.53
C GLU A 15 9.20 5.63 -1.33
N GLY A 16 7.94 5.40 -0.95
CA GLY A 16 7.16 4.27 -1.45
C GLY A 16 6.54 4.45 -2.84
N CYS A 17 6.55 5.66 -3.42
CA CYS A 17 5.94 5.88 -4.73
C CYS A 17 6.86 5.32 -5.84
N PRO A 18 6.39 4.37 -6.67
CA PRO A 18 7.23 3.74 -7.68
C PRO A 18 7.59 4.68 -8.84
N VAL A 19 6.89 5.81 -8.97
CA VAL A 19 7.08 6.77 -10.07
C VAL A 19 8.02 7.91 -9.68
N CYS A 20 7.83 8.51 -8.49
CA CYS A 20 8.56 9.72 -8.10
C CYS A 20 9.29 9.60 -6.75
N ALA A 21 9.34 8.41 -6.14
CA ALA A 21 9.97 8.16 -4.85
C ALA A 21 9.47 9.06 -3.69
N ALA A 22 8.34 9.74 -3.84
CA ALA A 22 7.70 10.44 -2.73
C ALA A 22 7.11 9.44 -1.73
N ASP A 23 6.96 9.88 -0.47
CA ASP A 23 6.28 9.09 0.55
C ASP A 23 4.85 8.73 0.11
N LEU A 24 4.53 7.44 0.18
CA LEU A 24 3.28 6.91 -0.33
C LEU A 24 2.29 6.62 0.81
N PRO A 25 1.16 7.33 0.88
CA PRO A 25 0.08 6.95 1.78
C PRO A 25 -0.63 5.70 1.25
N VAL A 26 -0.82 4.71 2.13
CA VAL A 26 -1.49 3.45 1.84
C VAL A 26 -2.62 3.24 2.83
N ARG A 27 -3.83 3.07 2.32
CA ARG A 27 -5.01 2.73 3.09
C ARG A 27 -5.29 1.25 2.97
N VAL A 28 -5.36 0.54 4.09
CA VAL A 28 -5.70 -0.88 4.17
C VAL A 28 -7.10 -1.02 4.73
N SER A 29 -7.97 -1.74 4.02
CA SER A 29 -9.34 -2.01 4.44
C SER A 29 -9.69 -3.48 4.20
N GLY A 30 -10.87 -3.93 4.63
CA GLY A 30 -11.37 -5.27 4.28
C GLY A 30 -11.48 -5.55 2.78
N SER A 31 -11.60 -4.49 1.94
CA SER A 31 -11.58 -4.61 0.47
C SER A 31 -10.17 -4.71 -0.13
N GLY A 32 -9.15 -4.70 0.73
CA GLY A 32 -7.75 -4.67 0.38
C GLY A 32 -7.12 -3.28 0.48
N PRO A 33 -5.81 -3.23 0.21
CA PRO A 33 -5.01 -2.01 0.22
C PRO A 33 -5.16 -1.16 -1.06
N ARG A 34 -5.09 0.17 -0.89
CA ARG A 34 -5.11 1.16 -1.97
C ARG A 34 -4.11 2.27 -1.65
N ALA A 35 -3.44 2.78 -2.67
CA ALA A 35 -2.44 3.82 -2.53
C ALA A 35 -2.61 4.88 -3.61
N VAL A 36 -2.49 6.16 -3.21
CA VAL A 36 -2.51 7.30 -4.13
C VAL A 36 -1.37 8.24 -3.78
N CYS A 37 -0.45 8.45 -4.70
CA CYS A 37 0.62 9.41 -4.52
C CYS A 37 0.07 10.83 -4.62
N LYS A 38 0.19 11.62 -3.54
CA LYS A 38 -0.22 13.03 -3.54
C LYS A 38 0.72 13.95 -4.33
N HIS A 39 1.89 13.45 -4.74
CA HIS A 39 2.89 14.22 -5.47
C HIS A 39 2.73 14.09 -6.99
N CYS A 40 2.63 12.85 -7.51
CA CYS A 40 2.54 12.59 -8.95
C CYS A 40 1.21 11.99 -9.42
N GLY A 41 0.24 11.77 -8.51
CA GLY A 41 -1.07 11.22 -8.84
C GLY A 41 -1.12 9.72 -9.13
N TRP A 42 0.00 9.00 -9.01
CA TRP A 42 0.03 7.55 -9.20
C TRP A 42 -1.00 6.85 -8.30
N PHE A 43 -1.79 5.95 -8.88
CA PHE A 43 -2.82 5.18 -8.18
C PHE A 43 -2.55 3.69 -8.37
N GLY A 44 -2.55 2.92 -7.28
CA GLY A 44 -2.32 1.48 -7.35
C GLY A 44 -3.01 0.69 -6.24
N ARG A 45 -3.11 -0.62 -6.48
CA ARG A 45 -3.60 -1.62 -5.52
C ARG A 45 -2.42 -2.50 -5.07
N PRO A 46 -1.55 -2.01 -4.17
CA PRO A 46 -0.35 -2.74 -3.77
C PRO A 46 -0.74 -4.02 -3.04
N HIS A 47 -0.13 -5.16 -3.33
CA HIS A 47 -0.37 -6.37 -2.55
C HIS A 47 0.41 -6.33 -1.24
N ILE A 48 -0.29 -6.38 -0.09
CA ILE A 48 0.35 -6.40 1.23
C ILE A 48 0.30 -7.82 1.79
N ARG A 49 1.45 -8.36 2.16
CA ARG A 49 1.58 -9.63 2.88
C ARG A 49 2.20 -9.37 4.25
N VAL A 50 1.49 -9.75 5.31
CA VAL A 50 2.02 -9.75 6.67
C VAL A 50 3.03 -10.90 6.80
N THR A 51 4.19 -10.61 7.36
CA THR A 51 5.25 -11.59 7.65
C THR A 51 5.71 -11.45 9.10
N HIS A 52 6.40 -12.47 9.64
CA HIS A 52 7.01 -12.40 10.98
C HIS A 52 8.06 -11.28 11.14
N ARG A 53 8.52 -10.68 10.02
CA ARG A 53 9.48 -9.57 10.01
C ARG A 53 8.83 -8.21 9.71
N GLY A 54 7.50 -8.15 9.69
CA GLY A 54 6.73 -6.94 9.35
C GLY A 54 5.94 -7.08 8.06
N LEU A 55 5.62 -5.95 7.44
CA LEU A 55 4.76 -5.87 6.26
C LEU A 55 5.60 -5.90 4.97
N ARG A 56 5.29 -6.83 4.06
CA ARG A 56 5.83 -6.84 2.70
C ARG A 56 4.81 -6.25 1.75
N VAL A 57 5.20 -5.19 1.05
CA VAL A 57 4.36 -4.52 0.06
C VAL A 57 4.93 -4.80 -1.32
N THR A 58 4.14 -5.43 -2.18
CA THR A 58 4.47 -5.66 -3.58
C THR A 58 3.59 -4.75 -4.42
N ILE A 59 4.20 -3.88 -5.20
CA ILE A 59 3.49 -3.06 -6.18
C ILE A 59 3.69 -3.76 -7.52
N ASN A 60 2.60 -4.16 -8.17
CA ASN A 60 2.68 -4.52 -9.59
C ASN A 60 2.80 -3.20 -10.35
N GLY A 61 4.03 -2.86 -10.76
CA GLY A 61 4.27 -1.78 -11.71
C GLY A 61 3.89 -2.25 -13.11
N ASP A 62 3.19 -1.38 -13.83
CA ASP A 62 2.90 -1.37 -15.27
C ASP A 62 3.34 -2.61 -16.07
N ALA A 63 2.36 -3.28 -16.69
CA ALA A 63 2.62 -3.95 -17.95
C ALA A 63 3.27 -2.91 -18.88
N ALA A 64 4.50 -3.22 -19.30
CA ALA A 64 5.26 -2.47 -20.29
C ALA A 64 4.46 -2.20 -21.57
#